data_AF-A0A4Y2JGY2-F1
#
_entry.id   AF-A0A4Y2JGY2-F1
#
_cell.length_a   1.000
_cell.length_b   1.000
_cell.length_c   1.000
_cell.angle_alpha   90.00
_cell.angle_beta   90.00
_cell.angle_gamma   90.00
#
_symmetry.space_group_name_H-M   'P 1'
#
loop_
_entity.id
_entity.type
_entity.pdbx_description
1 polymer ?
#
loop_
_entity_poly.entity_id
_entity_poly.type
_entity_poly.pdbx_seq_one_letter_code
_entity_poly.pdbx_strand_id
1 'polypeptide(L)'
;MNREPSSRTPDIEENVPSLSTRSVAHADGVSLSSVWRILRGNEMHPYHVQRVPSLQPGDYVPRIAFAQWYLEKCATDPIFQAKELFTDEAGILHKGRNIQHT
;
A
#
# COMPACT_ATOMS: atom_id res chain seq x y z
N MET A 1 -10.19 -16.33 40.32
CA MET A 1 -10.13 -14.86 40.18
C MET A 1 -9.88 -14.56 38.72
N ASN A 2 -10.97 -14.49 37.93
CA ASN A 2 -10.90 -14.32 36.48
C ASN A 2 -10.52 -12.86 36.21
N ARG A 3 -9.39 -12.63 35.54
CA ARG A 3 -9.07 -11.31 34.99
C ARG A 3 -9.84 -11.16 33.69
N GLU A 4 -10.99 -10.53 33.77
CA GLU A 4 -11.68 -9.97 32.61
C GLU A 4 -10.68 -9.17 31.77
N PRO A 5 -10.62 -9.33 30.44
CA PRO A 5 -9.79 -8.50 29.59
C PRO A 5 -10.34 -7.07 29.64
N SER A 6 -9.65 -6.24 30.43
CA SER A 6 -9.89 -4.81 30.52
C SER A 6 -9.89 -4.17 29.14
N SER A 7 -11.03 -3.57 28.81
CA SER A 7 -11.25 -2.55 27.80
C SER A 7 -10.84 -2.89 26.37
N ARG A 8 -11.82 -3.35 25.57
CA ARG A 8 -11.95 -2.86 24.20
C ARG A 8 -11.93 -1.34 24.25
N THR A 9 -10.84 -0.71 23.84
CA THR A 9 -10.79 0.71 23.49
C THR A 9 -11.26 0.83 22.05
N PRO A 10 -12.53 1.22 21.79
CA PRO A 10 -13.07 1.33 20.43
C PRO A 10 -12.30 2.36 19.57
N ASP A 11 -11.60 3.30 20.20
CA ASP A 11 -10.90 4.39 19.50
C ASP A 11 -9.63 3.95 18.73
N ILE A 12 -9.11 2.74 19.01
CA ILE A 12 -7.92 2.22 18.32
C ILE A 12 -8.31 1.62 16.96
N GLU A 13 -9.49 1.03 16.80
CA GLU A 13 -9.87 0.37 15.54
C GLU A 13 -10.14 1.35 14.39
N GLU A 14 -10.63 2.56 14.69
CA GLU A 14 -11.04 3.51 13.65
C GLU A 14 -9.88 4.38 13.11
N ASN A 15 -8.77 4.53 13.85
CA ASN A 15 -7.70 5.47 13.51
C ASN A 15 -6.29 4.85 13.31
N VAL A 16 -6.13 3.55 13.57
CA VAL A 16 -4.84 2.83 13.40
C VAL A 16 -4.33 2.66 11.96
N PRO A 17 -5.14 2.66 10.88
CA PRO A 17 -4.61 2.52 9.52
C PRO A 17 -3.53 3.52 9.11
N SER A 18 -3.49 4.69 9.77
CA SER A 18 -2.63 5.82 9.38
C SER A 18 -1.54 6.16 10.40
N LEU A 19 -1.60 5.61 11.61
CA LEU A 19 -0.70 5.94 12.71
C LEU A 19 0.39 4.89 12.87
N SER A 20 1.64 5.35 13.04
CA SER A 20 2.74 4.43 13.32
C SER A 20 2.61 3.83 14.72
N THR A 21 3.06 2.60 14.91
CA THR A 21 3.14 1.92 16.22
C THR A 21 3.90 2.76 17.26
N ARG A 22 4.85 3.59 16.82
CA ARG A 22 5.59 4.53 17.68
C ARG A 22 4.75 5.72 18.11
N SER A 23 3.91 6.25 17.21
CA SER A 23 2.98 7.34 17.52
C SER A 23 1.97 6.91 18.58
N VAL A 24 1.43 5.69 18.44
CA VAL A 24 0.50 5.11 19.42
C VAL A 24 1.17 4.92 20.77
N ALA A 25 2.39 4.35 20.79
CA ALA A 25 3.16 4.19 22.02
C ALA A 25 3.41 5.51 22.76
N HIS A 26 3.73 6.59 22.02
CA HIS A 26 3.95 7.91 22.60
C HIS A 26 2.66 8.58 23.09
N ALA A 27 1.57 8.47 22.33
CA ALA A 27 0.28 9.06 22.69
C ALA A 27 -0.29 8.42 23.97
N ASP A 28 -0.19 7.09 24.07
CA ASP A 28 -0.79 6.33 25.17
C ASP A 28 0.18 6.09 26.34
N GLY A 29 1.43 6.56 26.23
CA GLY A 29 2.46 6.37 27.26
C GLY A 29 2.84 4.90 27.51
N VAL A 30 2.57 4.01 26.55
CA VAL A 30 2.83 2.57 26.64
C VAL A 30 4.11 2.18 25.91
N SER A 31 4.75 1.09 26.34
CA SER A 31 5.91 0.57 25.61
C SER A 31 5.52 0.04 24.22
N LEU A 32 6.43 0.16 23.26
CA LEU A 32 6.24 -0.36 21.90
C LEU A 32 5.90 -1.86 21.90
N SER A 33 6.49 -2.63 22.82
CA SER A 33 6.23 -4.06 23.02
C SER A 33 4.78 -4.35 23.41
N SER A 34 4.18 -3.49 24.24
CA SER A 34 2.76 -3.58 24.59
C SER A 34 1.87 -3.31 23.39
N VAL A 35 2.19 -2.29 22.58
CA VAL A 35 1.46 -2.00 21.33
C VAL A 35 1.51 -3.19 20.38
N TRP A 36 2.69 -3.79 20.18
CA TRP A 36 2.83 -5.00 19.34
C TRP A 36 2.08 -6.21 19.88
N ARG A 37 1.96 -6.36 21.21
CA ARG A 37 1.16 -7.43 21.82
C ARG A 37 -0.33 -7.22 21.55
N ILE A 38 -0.80 -5.99 21.64
CA ILE A 38 -2.19 -5.61 21.35
C ILE A 38 -2.50 -5.80 19.88
N LEU A 39 -1.65 -5.32 18.97
CA LEU A 39 -1.83 -5.49 17.52
C LEU A 39 -1.93 -6.96 17.13
N ARG A 40 -1.02 -7.81 17.62
CA ARG A 40 -1.05 -9.26 17.36
C ARG A 40 -2.27 -9.95 17.98
N GLY A 41 -2.71 -9.53 19.16
CA GLY A 41 -3.90 -10.07 19.82
C GLY A 41 -5.21 -9.74 19.11
N ASN A 42 -5.23 -8.67 18.31
CA ASN A 42 -6.38 -8.25 17.50
C ASN A 42 -6.19 -8.55 15.99
N GLU A 43 -5.21 -9.39 15.63
CA GLU A 43 -4.91 -9.75 14.23
C GLU A 43 -4.67 -8.53 13.31
N MET A 44 -4.21 -7.42 13.88
CA MET A 44 -3.90 -6.21 13.14
C MET A 44 -2.45 -6.21 12.67
N HIS A 45 -2.27 -6.14 11.35
CA HIS A 45 -0.96 -6.07 10.70
C HIS A 45 -0.69 -4.64 10.22
N PRO A 46 0.40 -3.98 10.66
CA PRO A 46 0.78 -2.68 10.12
C PRO A 46 1.02 -2.75 8.61
N TYR A 47 0.47 -1.80 7.87
CA TYR A 47 0.71 -1.64 6.43
C TYR A 47 1.01 -0.18 6.12
N HIS A 48 1.64 0.05 4.96
CA HIS A 48 1.88 1.39 4.46
C HIS A 48 0.80 1.76 3.44
N VAL A 49 0.05 2.82 3.72
CA VAL A 49 -0.91 3.38 2.76
C VAL A 49 -0.12 4.01 1.61
N GLN A 50 -0.16 3.37 0.44
CA GLN A 50 0.40 3.92 -0.79
C GLN A 50 -0.66 4.74 -1.53
N ARG A 51 -0.36 6.01 -1.82
CA ARG A 51 -1.19 6.81 -2.72
C ARG A 51 -0.96 6.35 -4.15
N VAL A 52 -2.00 5.80 -4.76
CA VAL A 52 -2.02 5.46 -6.18
C VAL A 52 -2.92 6.47 -6.92
N PRO A 53 -2.64 6.81 -8.20
CA PRO A 53 -3.53 7.64 -8.99
C PRO A 53 -4.94 7.06 -8.99
N SER A 54 -5.95 7.89 -8.69
CA SER A 54 -7.33 7.46 -8.67
C SER A 54 -7.82 7.18 -10.09
N LEU A 55 -8.35 5.99 -10.32
CA LEU A 55 -9.07 5.67 -11.56
C LEU A 55 -10.39 6.42 -11.59
N GLN A 56 -10.63 7.15 -12.66
CA GLN A 56 -11.93 7.79 -12.90
C GLN A 56 -12.93 6.75 -13.41
N PRO A 57 -14.26 6.93 -13.18
CA PRO A 57 -15.28 6.02 -13.71
C PRO A 57 -15.18 5.75 -15.22
N GLY A 58 -14.67 6.72 -16.00
CA GLY A 58 -14.43 6.55 -17.43
C GLY A 58 -13.24 5.67 -17.80
N ASP A 59 -12.30 5.43 -16.87
CA ASP A 59 -11.07 4.68 -17.15
C ASP A 59 -11.26 3.16 -17.13
N TYR A 60 -12.30 2.67 -16.44
CA TYR A 60 -12.48 1.22 -16.22
C TYR A 60 -12.75 0.48 -17.53
N VAL A 61 -13.69 0.96 -18.35
CA VAL A 61 -14.11 0.29 -19.58
C VAL A 61 -12.95 0.21 -20.59
N PRO A 62 -12.23 1.31 -20.92
CA PRO A 62 -11.09 1.25 -21.83
C PRO A 62 -9.96 0.34 -21.32
N ARG A 63 -9.68 0.35 -20.02
CA ARG A 63 -8.62 -0.48 -19.43
C ARG A 63 -8.94 -1.97 -19.51
N ILE A 64 -10.19 -2.36 -19.24
CA ILE A 64 -10.63 -3.76 -19.36
C ILE A 64 -10.57 -4.19 -20.83
N ALA A 65 -11.08 -3.36 -21.74
CA ALA A 65 -11.05 -3.67 -23.17
C ALA A 65 -9.61 -3.85 -23.68
N PHE A 66 -8.68 -2.98 -23.27
CA PHE A 66 -7.26 -3.12 -23.58
C PHE A 66 -6.68 -4.42 -23.01
N ALA A 67 -6.93 -4.73 -21.74
CA ALA A 67 -6.41 -5.94 -21.11
C ALA A 67 -6.91 -7.21 -21.80
N GLN A 68 -8.20 -7.26 -22.18
CA GLN A 68 -8.78 -8.37 -22.92
C GLN A 68 -8.13 -8.52 -24.30
N TRP A 69 -8.05 -7.43 -25.06
CA TRP A 69 -7.38 -7.42 -26.35
C TRP A 69 -5.91 -7.87 -26.24
N TYR A 70 -5.20 -7.43 -25.22
CA TYR A 70 -3.80 -7.80 -24.98
C TYR A 70 -3.64 -9.30 -24.75
N LEU A 71 -4.50 -9.86 -23.90
CA LEU A 71 -4.52 -11.30 -23.62
C LEU A 71 -4.82 -12.12 -24.88
N GLU A 72 -5.76 -11.68 -25.72
CA GLU A 72 -6.05 -12.33 -27.00
C GLU A 72 -4.85 -12.32 -27.95
N LYS A 73 -4.11 -11.20 -27.99
CA LYS A 73 -2.86 -11.12 -28.79
C LYS A 73 -1.79 -12.08 -28.28
N CYS A 74 -1.62 -12.16 -26.97
CA CYS A 74 -0.68 -13.11 -26.36
C CYS A 74 -1.09 -14.57 -26.61
N ALA A 75 -2.38 -14.88 -26.64
CA ALA A 75 -2.88 -16.22 -26.94
C ALA A 75 -2.70 -16.61 -28.42
N THR A 76 -2.82 -15.63 -29.33
CA THR A 76 -2.69 -15.84 -30.78
C THR A 76 -1.22 -15.95 -31.20
N ASP A 77 -0.34 -15.14 -30.61
CA ASP A 77 1.09 -15.11 -30.89
C ASP A 77 1.89 -15.20 -29.58
N PRO A 78 2.45 -16.38 -29.26
CA PRO A 78 3.21 -16.59 -28.01
C PRO A 78 4.43 -15.68 -27.85
N ILE A 79 4.96 -15.10 -28.93
CA ILE A 79 6.10 -14.17 -28.88
C ILE A 79 5.67 -12.70 -28.97
N PHE A 80 4.37 -12.41 -28.93
CA PHE A 80 3.83 -11.05 -29.03
C PHE A 80 4.40 -10.12 -27.95
N GLN A 81 4.46 -10.57 -26.70
CA GLN A 81 4.99 -9.79 -25.58
C GLN A 81 6.46 -9.38 -25.80
N ALA A 82 7.25 -10.25 -26.44
CA ALA A 82 8.66 -9.97 -26.72
C ALA A 82 8.86 -8.98 -27.88
N LYS A 83 7.82 -8.69 -28.66
CA LYS A 83 7.84 -7.73 -29.78
C LYS A 83 7.43 -6.31 -29.34
N GLU A 84 6.87 -6.17 -28.15
CA GLU A 84 6.38 -4.90 -27.64
C GLU A 84 7.47 -4.17 -26.85
N LEU A 85 7.67 -2.89 -27.17
CA LEU A 85 8.58 -2.02 -26.44
C LEU A 85 7.74 -0.95 -25.73
N PHE A 86 7.69 -1.02 -24.40
CA PHE A 86 7.11 0.06 -23.61
C PHE A 86 8.13 1.17 -23.42
N THR A 87 7.77 2.39 -23.81
CA THR A 87 8.54 3.61 -23.57
C THR A 87 7.71 4.55 -22.72
N ASP A 88 8.30 5.08 -21.65
CA ASP A 88 7.73 6.17 -20.86
C ASP A 88 8.54 7.44 -21.13
N GLU A 89 7.87 8.56 -21.37
CA GLU A 89 8.50 9.87 -21.37
C GLU A 89 8.71 10.32 -19.92
N ALA A 90 9.80 9.86 -19.31
CA ALA A 90 10.20 10.36 -18.01
C ALA A 90 10.77 11.79 -18.14
N GLY A 91 9.96 12.80 -17.78
CA GLY A 91 10.41 14.19 -17.73
C GLY A 91 11.56 14.36 -16.74
N ILE A 92 12.74 14.79 -17.21
CA ILE A 92 13.88 15.13 -16.34
C ILE A 92 13.51 16.38 -15.55
N LEU A 93 13.17 16.22 -14.27
CA LEU A 93 13.03 17.36 -13.36
C LEU A 93 14.44 17.84 -12.96
N HIS A 94 14.88 18.97 -13.51
CA HIS A 94 16.10 19.65 -13.04
C HIS A 94 15.87 20.25 -11.64
N LYS A 95 15.84 19.41 -10.61
CA LYS A 95 16.04 19.82 -9.22
C LYS A 95 17.24 19.06 -8.68
N GLY A 96 18.36 19.77 -8.59
CA GLY A 96 19.66 19.27 -8.14
C GLY A 96 19.57 18.53 -6.80
N ARG A 97 19.46 17.20 -6.86
CA ARG A 97 19.80 16.30 -5.77
C ARG A 97 21.08 15.57 -6.16
N ASN A 98 22.15 15.92 -5.46
CA ASN A 98 23.44 15.24 -5.54
C ASN A 98 23.24 13.76 -5.19
N ILE A 99 23.32 12.88 -6.17
CA ILE A 99 23.59 11.47 -5.94
C ILE A 99 25.09 11.34 -5.67
N GLN A 100 25.47 11.30 -4.39
CA GLN A 100 26.83 10.91 -4.03
C GLN A 100 26.94 9.39 -4.17
N HIS A 101 27.73 8.97 -5.16
CA HIS A 101 28.31 7.64 -5.17
C HIS A 101 29.60 7.69 -4.35
N THR A 102 29.59 7.03 -3.19
CA THR A 102 30.82 6.46 -2.59
C THR A 102 31.41 5.38 -3.47
#